data_AF-A0AAN7SCK6-F1
#
_entry.id   AF-A0AAN7SCK6-F1
#
_cell.length_a   1.000
_cell.length_b   1.000
_cell.length_c   1.000
_cell.angle_alpha   90.00
_cell.angle_beta   90.00
_cell.angle_gamma   90.00
#
_symmetry.space_group_name_H-M   'P 1'
#
loop_
_entity.id
_entity.type
_entity.pdbx_description
1 polymer ?
#
loop_
_entity_poly.entity_id
_entity_poly.type
_entity_poly.pdbx_seq_one_letter_code
_entity_poly.pdbx_strand_id
1 'polypeptide(L)'
;MDNPESGQSSTLILTDPETNQSYSLYLNKEDYDRALEDDGYAASLLHHVTQSAERTVTEETETQDSVLFLNTESESQESKWTYDATNALIASMHNYMEDFGHPKKRKLIFSNLSNDLLSQGFAYSEQSCRNKFKSLERTYKSNKDKNLKSGRGASRFFFYDKMEELLGNKPANKNDHTLESSVPSPLSLDTNSNSTLSETPPLLSPNPDESVKRGIKRKSEKETEKQKRHEERMNIKKEKLQVEKDKIRILQQLLDKLN
;
A
#
# COMPACT_ATOMS: atom_id res chain seq x y z
N MET A 1 37.29 29.48 11.16
CA MET A 1 36.87 28.14 11.63
C MET A 1 36.25 27.44 10.45
N ASP A 2 36.97 26.41 10.03
CA ASP A 2 36.79 25.53 8.88
C ASP A 2 35.39 24.96 8.70
N ASN A 3 35.00 24.81 7.44
CA ASN A 3 34.10 23.75 7.01
C ASN A 3 34.57 23.20 5.64
N PRO A 4 35.23 22.03 5.59
CA PRO A 4 35.66 21.41 4.34
C PRO A 4 34.76 20.21 4.02
N GLU A 5 33.87 20.35 3.03
CA GLU A 5 33.28 19.19 2.37
C GLU A 5 32.96 19.53 0.92
N SER A 6 34.03 19.73 0.15
CA SER A 6 33.98 19.57 -1.31
C SER A 6 33.64 18.12 -1.58
N GLY A 7 32.38 17.81 -1.91
CA GLY A 7 31.97 16.50 -2.39
C GLY A 7 32.80 16.11 -3.60
N GLN A 8 33.79 15.23 -3.39
CA GLN A 8 34.61 14.67 -4.47
C GLN A 8 33.73 13.69 -5.24
N SER A 9 33.27 14.09 -6.42
CA SER A 9 32.70 13.17 -7.41
C SER A 9 33.81 12.60 -8.28
N SER A 10 33.77 11.29 -8.53
CA SER A 10 34.77 10.55 -9.30
C SER A 10 34.09 9.91 -10.51
N THR A 11 34.78 9.90 -11.65
CA THR A 11 34.27 9.29 -12.89
C THR A 11 34.73 7.84 -12.99
N LEU A 12 33.78 6.90 -13.08
CA LEU A 12 34.03 5.48 -13.32
C LEU A 12 33.71 5.14 -14.78
N ILE A 13 34.58 4.37 -15.44
CA ILE A 13 34.37 3.90 -16.82
C ILE A 13 34.10 2.40 -16.77
N LEU A 14 32.91 1.99 -17.20
CA LEU A 14 32.50 0.60 -17.30
C LEU A 14 32.33 0.22 -18.77
N THR A 15 32.95 -0.87 -19.18
CA THR A 15 32.86 -1.38 -20.56
C THR A 15 31.98 -2.63 -20.57
N ASP A 16 30.97 -2.62 -21.42
CA ASP A 16 30.11 -3.77 -21.64
C ASP A 16 30.87 -4.85 -22.44
N PRO A 17 31.03 -6.07 -21.90
CA PRO A 17 31.71 -7.15 -22.58
C PRO A 17 30.97 -7.67 -23.83
N GLU A 18 29.65 -7.46 -23.95
CA GLU A 18 28.87 -7.95 -25.09
C GLU A 18 28.90 -6.97 -26.27
N THR A 19 28.83 -5.67 -26.00
CA THR A 19 28.76 -4.62 -27.03
C THR A 19 30.09 -3.90 -27.26
N ASN A 20 31.09 -4.12 -26.39
CA ASN A 20 32.35 -3.38 -26.31
C ASN A 20 32.15 -1.85 -26.18
N GLN A 21 30.97 -1.44 -25.73
CA GLN A 21 30.60 -0.05 -25.51
C GLN A 21 31.05 0.37 -24.11
N SER A 22 31.71 1.52 -24.01
CA SER A 22 32.12 2.09 -22.72
C SER A 22 31.15 3.17 -22.26
N TYR A 23 30.88 3.19 -20.95
CA TYR A 23 29.97 4.11 -20.29
C TYR A 23 30.70 4.82 -19.15
N SER A 24 30.68 6.15 -19.15
CA SER A 24 31.26 6.99 -18.09
C SER A 24 30.18 7.41 -17.09
N LEU A 25 30.35 7.04 -15.83
CA LEU A 25 29.42 7.36 -14.74
C LEU A 25 30.07 8.33 -13.75
N TYR A 26 29.33 9.37 -13.38
CA TYR A 26 29.74 10.29 -12.32
C TYR A 26 29.15 9.77 -11.01
N LEU A 27 30.01 9.26 -10.14
CA LEU A 27 29.62 8.67 -8.87
C LEU A 27 30.22 9.48 -7.72
N ASN A 28 29.60 9.37 -6.54
CA ASN A 28 30.19 9.89 -5.32
C ASN A 28 31.41 9.05 -4.95
N LYS A 29 32.35 9.61 -4.20
CA LYS A 29 33.57 8.90 -3.76
C LYS A 29 33.29 7.52 -3.13
N GLU A 30 32.31 7.44 -2.24
CA GLU A 30 31.90 6.20 -1.57
C GLU A 30 31.38 5.14 -2.56
N ASP A 31 30.58 5.56 -3.55
CA ASP A 31 30.01 4.66 -4.55
C ASP A 31 31.04 4.26 -5.62
N TYR A 32 32.00 5.15 -5.91
CA TYR A 32 33.16 4.86 -6.75
C TYR A 32 34.06 3.80 -6.12
N ASP A 33 34.40 3.97 -4.84
CA ASP A 33 35.22 3.01 -4.10
C ASP A 33 34.49 1.67 -3.95
N ARG A 34 33.17 1.69 -3.66
CA ARG A 34 32.34 0.47 -3.64
C ARG A 34 32.31 -0.22 -5.01
N ALA A 35 32.21 0.51 -6.11
CA ALA A 35 32.22 -0.08 -7.44
C ALA A 35 33.58 -0.68 -7.83
N LEU A 36 34.66 -0.26 -7.18
CA LEU A 36 35.98 -0.84 -7.37
C LEU A 36 36.19 -2.12 -6.55
N GLU A 37 35.55 -2.23 -5.38
CA GLU A 37 35.65 -3.39 -4.48
C GLU A 37 34.59 -4.47 -4.75
N ASP A 38 33.40 -4.08 -5.20
CA ASP A 38 32.25 -4.96 -5.44
C ASP A 38 31.91 -5.04 -6.93
N ASP A 39 32.44 -6.07 -7.59
CA ASP A 39 32.14 -6.41 -8.99
C ASP A 39 30.64 -6.59 -9.24
N GLY A 40 29.86 -6.99 -8.23
CA GLY A 40 28.40 -7.11 -8.33
C GLY A 40 27.70 -5.76 -8.39
N TYR A 41 28.21 -4.77 -7.65
CA TYR A 41 27.73 -3.39 -7.72
C TYR A 41 28.11 -2.75 -9.06
N ALA A 42 29.36 -2.94 -9.54
CA ALA A 42 29.79 -2.48 -10.86
C ALA A 42 28.96 -3.11 -12.01
N ALA A 43 28.70 -4.41 -11.95
CA ALA A 43 27.85 -5.09 -12.92
C ALA A 43 26.39 -4.60 -12.88
N SER A 44 25.88 -4.27 -11.68
CA SER A 44 24.55 -3.68 -11.54
C SER A 44 24.47 -2.29 -12.18
N LEU A 45 25.47 -1.43 -11.97
CA LEU A 45 25.56 -0.12 -12.61
C LEU A 45 25.60 -0.26 -14.14
N LEU A 46 26.45 -1.16 -14.66
CA LEU A 46 26.54 -1.41 -16.09
C LEU A 46 25.20 -1.89 -16.67
N HIS A 47 24.53 -2.84 -16.03
CA HIS A 47 23.24 -3.36 -16.49
C HIS A 47 22.12 -2.32 -16.51
N HIS A 48 22.08 -1.39 -15.56
CA HIS A 48 21.10 -0.29 -15.58
C HIS A 48 21.37 0.66 -16.75
N VAL A 49 22.65 0.97 -16.99
CA VAL A 49 23.07 1.85 -18.08
C VAL A 49 22.81 1.21 -19.44
N THR A 50 23.11 -0.08 -19.62
CA THR A 50 22.81 -0.79 -20.88
C THR A 50 21.30 -0.89 -21.12
N GLN A 51 20.48 -1.18 -20.10
CA GLN A 51 19.01 -1.18 -20.26
C GLN A 51 18.42 0.19 -20.60
N SER A 52 19.08 1.27 -20.17
CA SER A 52 18.69 2.63 -20.55
C SER A 52 19.10 2.96 -21.99
N ALA A 53 20.25 2.45 -22.45
CA ALA A 53 20.76 2.65 -23.79
C ALA A 53 20.00 1.82 -24.85
N GLU A 54 19.67 0.55 -24.57
CA GLU A 54 18.93 -0.32 -25.49
C GLU A 54 17.50 0.15 -25.77
N ARG A 55 16.90 0.95 -24.86
CA ARG A 55 15.60 1.58 -25.08
C ARG A 55 15.62 2.75 -26.07
N THR A 56 16.79 3.17 -26.56
CA THR A 56 16.93 4.32 -27.48
C THR A 56 17.13 3.94 -28.95
N VAL A 57 17.10 2.64 -29.32
CA VAL A 57 17.49 2.19 -30.68
C VAL A 57 16.32 1.69 -31.55
N THR A 58 15.07 1.79 -31.12
CA THR A 58 13.91 1.45 -31.98
C THR A 58 12.99 2.64 -32.17
N GLU A 59 13.43 3.66 -32.90
CA GLU A 59 12.53 4.61 -33.59
C GLU A 59 13.34 5.46 -34.58
N GLU A 60 13.72 4.85 -35.70
CA GLU A 60 13.93 5.59 -36.94
C GLU A 60 12.59 5.68 -37.67
N THR A 61 11.97 6.86 -37.70
CA THR A 61 11.47 7.51 -38.92
C THR A 61 11.00 8.94 -38.61
N GLU A 62 11.71 9.88 -39.24
CA GLU A 62 11.45 11.29 -39.53
C GLU A 62 10.05 11.84 -39.21
N THR A 63 9.95 12.88 -38.37
CA THR A 63 9.82 14.30 -38.78
C THR A 63 9.58 15.23 -37.57
N GLN A 64 10.09 16.46 -37.70
CA GLN A 64 10.09 17.64 -36.81
C GLN A 64 8.72 17.87 -36.11
N ASP A 65 8.60 18.28 -34.84
CA ASP A 65 9.01 19.57 -34.27
C ASP A 65 8.85 19.56 -32.72
N SER A 66 9.52 20.50 -32.04
CA SER A 66 9.71 20.66 -30.59
C SER A 66 8.51 20.49 -29.64
N VAL A 67 8.70 19.81 -28.49
CA VAL A 67 8.71 20.39 -27.12
C VAL A 67 9.19 19.38 -26.06
N LEU A 68 10.04 19.85 -25.17
CA LEU A 68 10.82 19.15 -24.15
C LEU A 68 9.97 18.29 -23.18
N PHE A 69 10.13 16.97 -23.21
CA PHE A 69 9.70 16.10 -22.13
C PHE A 69 10.79 16.09 -21.07
N LEU A 70 10.52 16.75 -19.94
CA LEU A 70 11.33 16.64 -18.73
C LEU A 70 11.42 15.17 -18.32
N ASN A 71 12.56 14.54 -18.60
CA ASN A 71 12.95 13.28 -17.96
C ASN A 71 13.18 13.57 -16.47
N THR A 72 12.09 13.53 -15.71
CA THR A 72 12.14 13.46 -14.26
C THR A 72 12.54 12.03 -13.92
N GLU A 73 13.74 11.90 -13.35
CA GLU A 73 14.26 10.71 -12.68
C GLU A 73 13.13 10.00 -11.92
N SER A 74 12.59 8.95 -12.53
CA SER A 74 11.61 8.05 -11.90
C SER A 74 12.19 6.64 -11.90
N GLU A 75 13.42 6.54 -11.41
CA GLU A 75 14.06 5.25 -11.17
C GLU A 75 13.61 4.73 -9.79
N SER A 76 12.70 3.75 -9.81
CA SER A 76 12.50 2.75 -8.75
C SER A 76 11.94 3.17 -7.37
N GLN A 77 11.02 4.14 -7.29
CA GLN A 77 10.24 4.37 -6.04
C GLN A 77 9.20 3.28 -5.71
N GLU A 78 9.04 2.27 -6.58
CA GLU A 78 7.93 1.33 -6.52
C GLU A 78 7.85 0.50 -5.22
N SER A 79 8.93 0.44 -4.42
CA SER A 79 8.99 -0.41 -3.22
C SER A 79 8.90 0.32 -1.87
N LYS A 80 9.28 1.61 -1.75
CA LYS A 80 9.34 2.28 -0.44
C LYS A 80 8.49 3.54 -0.41
N TRP A 81 7.30 3.42 0.17
CA TRP A 81 6.45 4.57 0.46
C TRP A 81 7.09 5.46 1.52
N THR A 82 7.48 6.67 1.14
CA THR A 82 7.95 7.71 2.08
C THR A 82 6.79 8.27 2.91
N TYR A 83 7.12 9.03 3.96
CA TYR A 83 6.11 9.72 4.76
C TYR A 83 5.33 10.71 3.88
N ASP A 84 6.03 11.52 3.10
CA ASP A 84 5.44 12.54 2.24
C ASP A 84 4.58 11.92 1.13
N ALA A 85 5.04 10.85 0.48
CA ALA A 85 4.25 10.11 -0.50
C ALA A 85 2.97 9.52 0.12
N THR A 86 3.08 8.95 1.34
CA THR A 86 1.91 8.40 2.04
C THR A 86 0.94 9.51 2.44
N ASN A 87 1.47 10.68 2.83
CA ASN A 87 0.66 11.84 3.16
C ASN A 87 -0.08 12.39 1.92
N ALA A 88 0.63 12.56 0.81
CA ALA A 88 0.08 12.96 -0.48
C ALA A 88 -1.05 12.01 -0.93
N LEU A 89 -0.83 10.69 -0.81
CA LEU A 89 -1.84 9.67 -1.07
C LEU A 89 -3.12 9.89 -0.26
N ILE A 90 -3.00 10.11 1.05
CA ILE A 90 -4.17 10.30 1.92
C ILE A 90 -4.89 11.61 1.59
N ALA A 91 -4.13 12.68 1.35
CA ALA A 91 -4.68 13.99 1.00
C ALA A 91 -5.43 13.96 -0.34
N SER A 92 -4.82 13.41 -1.41
CA SER A 92 -5.49 13.25 -2.70
C SER A 92 -6.71 12.35 -2.60
N MET A 93 -6.66 11.30 -1.79
CA MET A 93 -7.80 10.39 -1.59
C MET A 93 -9.03 11.10 -1.00
N HIS A 94 -8.84 12.15 -0.20
CA HIS A 94 -9.93 12.93 0.40
C HIS A 94 -10.87 13.48 -0.67
N ASN A 95 -10.32 13.98 -1.79
CA ASN A 95 -11.09 14.54 -2.89
C ASN A 95 -11.94 13.50 -3.64
N TYR A 96 -11.58 12.23 -3.56
CA TYR A 96 -12.27 11.15 -4.28
C TYR A 96 -13.25 10.35 -3.41
N MET A 97 -13.38 10.68 -2.12
CA MET A 97 -14.27 9.95 -1.20
C MET A 97 -15.73 9.94 -1.66
N GLU A 98 -16.22 11.05 -2.24
CA GLU A 98 -17.59 11.17 -2.77
C GLU A 98 -17.80 10.31 -4.02
N ASP A 99 -16.77 10.22 -4.88
CA ASP A 99 -16.81 9.49 -6.14
C ASP A 99 -16.87 7.96 -5.96
N PHE A 100 -16.56 7.44 -4.76
CA PHE A 100 -16.77 6.02 -4.44
C PHE A 100 -18.24 5.61 -4.59
N GLY A 101 -19.20 6.53 -4.47
CA GLY A 101 -20.62 6.26 -4.70
C GLY A 101 -20.95 5.90 -6.15
N HIS A 102 -20.16 6.37 -7.12
CA HIS A 102 -20.46 6.23 -8.54
C HIS A 102 -19.63 5.11 -9.20
N PRO A 103 -20.23 4.02 -9.73
CA PRO A 103 -19.49 2.85 -10.24
C PRO A 103 -18.47 3.16 -11.35
N LYS A 104 -18.81 4.06 -12.29
CA LYS A 104 -17.89 4.48 -13.37
C LYS A 104 -16.68 5.24 -12.82
N LYS A 105 -16.91 6.27 -12.00
CA LYS A 105 -15.85 7.07 -11.38
C LYS A 105 -14.98 6.25 -10.44
N ARG A 106 -15.57 5.34 -9.66
CA ARG A 106 -14.84 4.45 -8.75
C ARG A 106 -13.70 3.69 -9.43
N LYS A 107 -13.88 3.26 -10.68
CA LYS A 107 -12.83 2.55 -11.44
C LYS A 107 -11.65 3.45 -11.80
N LEU A 108 -11.86 4.76 -11.89
CA LEU A 108 -10.85 5.73 -12.28
C LEU A 108 -10.16 6.40 -11.09
N ILE A 109 -10.69 6.27 -9.86
CA ILE A 109 -10.15 6.93 -8.67
C ILE A 109 -8.65 6.67 -8.50
N PHE A 110 -8.21 5.42 -8.56
CA PHE A 110 -6.81 5.10 -8.32
C PHE A 110 -5.90 5.48 -9.50
N SER A 111 -6.45 5.52 -10.72
CA SER A 111 -5.73 6.01 -11.90
C SER A 111 -5.52 7.53 -11.80
N ASN A 112 -6.58 8.28 -11.48
CA ASN A 112 -6.48 9.72 -11.24
C ASN A 112 -5.54 10.02 -10.08
N LEU A 113 -5.64 9.25 -9.01
CA LEU A 113 -4.78 9.43 -7.84
C LEU A 113 -3.31 9.12 -8.14
N SER A 114 -3.02 8.14 -9.00
CA SER A 114 -1.66 7.89 -9.49
C SER A 114 -1.11 9.11 -10.25
N ASN A 115 -1.94 9.75 -11.09
CA ASN A 115 -1.56 10.98 -11.79
C ASN A 115 -1.38 12.17 -10.83
N ASP A 116 -2.24 12.30 -9.83
CA ASP A 116 -2.11 13.33 -8.79
C ASP A 116 -0.79 13.19 -8.03
N LEU A 117 -0.41 11.96 -7.67
CA LEU A 117 0.89 11.71 -7.04
C LEU A 117 2.05 12.02 -7.98
N LEU A 118 1.93 11.66 -9.26
CA LEU A 118 2.95 11.95 -10.26
C LEU A 118 3.18 13.46 -10.40
N SER A 119 2.12 14.27 -10.41
CA SER A 119 2.24 15.74 -10.44
C SER A 119 2.89 16.32 -9.18
N GLN A 120 2.85 15.60 -8.05
CA GLN A 120 3.53 15.95 -6.81
C GLN A 120 4.97 15.39 -6.74
N GLY A 121 5.47 14.79 -7.82
CA GLY A 121 6.82 14.22 -7.89
C GLY A 121 6.94 12.78 -7.35
N PHE A 122 5.81 12.09 -7.13
CA PHE A 122 5.79 10.72 -6.64
C PHE A 122 5.31 9.74 -7.73
N ALA A 123 6.24 8.99 -8.32
CA ALA A 123 5.92 7.97 -9.31
C ALA A 123 5.43 6.67 -8.66
N TYR A 124 4.11 6.48 -8.56
CA TYR A 124 3.49 5.23 -8.11
C TYR A 124 2.38 4.79 -9.06
N SER A 125 2.38 3.50 -9.43
CA SER A 125 1.31 2.91 -10.24
C SER A 125 -0.04 2.90 -9.51
N GLU A 126 -1.13 2.85 -10.28
CA GLU A 126 -2.51 2.71 -9.78
C GLU A 126 -2.62 1.58 -8.74
N GLN A 127 -2.06 0.42 -9.06
CA GLN A 127 -2.13 -0.76 -8.22
C GLN A 127 -1.34 -0.60 -6.93
N SER A 128 -0.19 0.08 -6.97
CA SER A 128 0.59 0.42 -5.78
C SER A 128 -0.17 1.37 -4.86
N CYS A 129 -0.80 2.41 -5.41
CA CYS A 129 -1.65 3.33 -4.65
C CYS A 129 -2.80 2.60 -3.98
N ARG A 130 -3.48 1.72 -4.71
CA ARG A 130 -4.59 0.89 -4.21
C ARG A 130 -4.17 -0.02 -3.06
N ASN A 131 -3.06 -0.73 -3.23
CA ASN A 131 -2.54 -1.65 -2.22
C ASN A 131 -2.12 -0.90 -0.96
N LYS A 132 -1.43 0.23 -1.11
CA LYS A 132 -1.02 1.09 0.00
C LYS A 132 -2.23 1.62 0.76
N PHE A 133 -3.22 2.20 0.06
CA PHE A 133 -4.42 2.72 0.70
C PHE A 133 -5.18 1.64 1.48
N LYS A 134 -5.34 0.45 0.88
CA LYS A 134 -5.96 -0.70 1.56
C LYS A 134 -5.17 -1.17 2.77
N SER A 135 -3.84 -1.03 2.77
CA SER A 135 -3.00 -1.32 3.93
C SER A 135 -3.21 -0.31 5.06
N LEU A 136 -3.28 0.98 4.73
CA LEU A 136 -3.59 2.05 5.67
C LEU A 136 -4.97 1.84 6.30
N GLU A 137 -5.98 1.54 5.48
CA GLU A 137 -7.36 1.31 5.95
C GLU A 137 -7.44 0.15 6.97
N ARG A 138 -6.75 -0.96 6.71
CA ARG A 138 -6.69 -2.09 7.64
C ARG A 138 -6.02 -1.71 8.95
N THR A 139 -4.90 -0.99 8.87
CA THR A 139 -4.15 -0.53 10.05
C THR A 139 -5.00 0.42 10.88
N TYR A 140 -5.66 1.39 10.24
CA TYR A 140 -6.59 2.31 10.88
C TYR A 140 -7.71 1.58 11.62
N LYS A 141 -8.45 0.69 10.93
CA LYS A 141 -9.55 -0.09 11.54
C LYS A 141 -9.08 -0.93 12.72
N SER A 142 -7.93 -1.61 12.58
CA SER A 142 -7.37 -2.41 13.67
C SER A 142 -7.00 -1.55 14.88
N ASN A 143 -6.54 -0.32 14.68
CA ASN A 143 -6.19 0.57 15.77
C ASN A 143 -7.43 1.19 16.42
N LYS A 144 -8.44 1.58 15.63
CA LYS A 144 -9.74 2.03 16.12
C LYS A 144 -10.40 0.97 17.00
N ASP A 145 -10.43 -0.29 16.54
CA ASP A 145 -10.96 -1.42 17.33
C ASP A 145 -10.21 -1.65 18.66
N LYS A 146 -8.89 -1.46 18.67
CA LYS A 146 -8.08 -1.60 19.89
C LYS A 146 -8.37 -0.48 20.89
N ASN A 147 -8.46 0.75 20.41
CA ASN A 147 -8.80 1.92 21.21
C ASN A 147 -10.19 1.74 21.87
N LEU A 148 -11.19 1.25 21.11
CA LEU A 148 -12.54 0.99 21.64
C LEU A 148 -12.57 -0.10 22.71
N LYS A 149 -11.76 -1.17 22.58
CA LYS A 149 -11.83 -2.35 23.46
C LYS A 149 -10.99 -2.23 24.73
N SER A 150 -9.81 -1.64 24.64
CA SER A 150 -8.82 -1.72 25.72
C SER A 150 -8.80 -0.47 26.60
N GLY A 151 -9.35 0.66 26.15
CA GLY A 151 -9.20 1.97 26.82
C GLY A 151 -7.75 2.44 26.98
N ARG A 152 -6.75 1.64 26.57
CA ARG A 152 -5.34 2.01 26.56
C ARG A 152 -5.09 2.94 25.37
N GLY A 153 -4.45 4.06 25.71
CA GLY A 153 -4.31 5.25 24.88
C GLY A 153 -3.80 5.05 23.47
N ALA A 154 -4.06 6.09 22.69
CA ALA A 154 -3.83 6.26 21.26
C ALA A 154 -2.74 5.36 20.68
N SER A 155 -3.16 4.49 19.75
CA SER A 155 -2.22 3.80 18.87
C SER A 155 -1.24 4.78 18.21
N ARG A 156 0.06 4.43 18.20
CA ARG A 156 1.16 5.16 17.55
C ARG A 156 1.09 5.14 16.01
N PHE A 157 -0.10 5.04 15.43
CA PHE A 157 -0.27 5.09 14.00
C PHE A 157 -0.20 6.55 13.55
N PHE A 158 0.93 6.92 12.94
CA PHE A 158 1.23 8.30 12.54
C PHE A 158 0.20 8.96 11.60
N PHE A 159 -0.55 8.15 10.86
CA PHE A 159 -1.59 8.64 9.96
C PHE A 159 -3.00 8.45 10.53
N TYR A 160 -3.14 8.22 11.84
CA TYR A 160 -4.43 7.94 12.47
C TYR A 160 -5.42 9.08 12.26
N ASP A 161 -5.03 10.31 12.62
CA ASP A 161 -5.93 11.47 12.57
C ASP A 161 -6.39 11.76 11.14
N LYS A 162 -5.46 11.72 10.18
CA LYS A 162 -5.76 11.91 8.75
C LYS A 162 -6.69 10.82 8.21
N MET A 163 -6.53 9.58 8.68
CA MET A 163 -7.41 8.47 8.29
C MET A 163 -8.76 8.51 9.02
N GLU A 164 -8.82 9.05 10.24
CA GLU A 164 -10.06 9.29 10.98
C GLU A 164 -10.87 10.41 10.33
N GLU A 165 -10.23 11.48 9.88
CA GLU A 165 -10.89 12.54 9.10
C GLU A 165 -11.49 11.96 7.80
N LEU A 166 -10.69 11.17 7.08
CA LEU A 166 -11.08 10.55 5.81
C LEU A 166 -12.22 9.52 5.96
N LEU A 167 -12.16 8.66 6.98
CA LEU A 167 -13.03 7.47 7.10
C LEU A 167 -14.03 7.54 8.27
N GLY A 168 -13.78 8.40 9.26
CA GLY A 168 -14.56 8.55 10.49
C GLY A 168 -15.87 9.30 10.30
N ASN A 169 -15.97 10.15 9.28
CA ASN A 169 -17.21 10.87 8.92
C ASN A 169 -18.28 10.00 8.24
N LYS A 170 -18.06 8.68 8.11
CA LYS A 170 -19.11 7.78 7.65
C LYS A 170 -20.15 7.69 8.77
N PRO A 171 -21.44 8.03 8.55
CA PRO A 171 -22.44 7.89 9.59
C PRO A 171 -22.49 6.41 10.00
N ALA A 172 -21.90 6.10 11.14
CA ALA A 172 -22.21 4.89 11.87
C ALA A 172 -23.73 4.93 12.03
N ASN A 173 -24.42 3.92 11.49
CA ASN A 173 -25.86 3.78 11.53
C ASN A 173 -26.35 4.08 12.96
N LYS A 174 -26.79 5.32 13.18
CA LYS A 174 -27.43 5.73 14.42
C LYS A 174 -28.84 5.20 14.25
N ASN A 175 -29.07 3.97 14.69
CA ASN A 175 -30.41 3.51 14.99
C ASN A 175 -30.88 4.35 16.18
N ASP A 176 -31.33 5.57 15.91
CA ASP A 176 -31.92 6.46 16.89
C ASP A 176 -33.36 5.98 17.15
N HIS A 177 -33.46 4.98 18.01
CA HIS A 177 -34.68 4.65 18.72
C HIS A 177 -34.39 4.75 20.21
N THR A 178 -33.93 5.92 20.64
CA THR A 178 -33.94 6.27 22.06
C THR A 178 -35.35 6.77 22.38
N LEU A 179 -36.21 5.85 22.82
CA LEU A 179 -37.48 6.22 23.43
C LEU A 179 -37.17 6.93 24.75
N GLU A 180 -37.21 8.25 24.72
CA GLU A 180 -37.06 9.13 25.87
C GLU A 180 -38.24 8.90 26.84
N SER A 181 -37.97 8.15 27.90
CA SER A 181 -38.86 8.05 29.06
C SER A 181 -38.72 9.35 29.88
N SER A 182 -39.50 10.36 29.52
CA SER A 182 -39.82 11.46 30.43
C SER A 182 -41.29 11.37 30.81
N VAL A 183 -41.53 10.93 32.05
CA VAL A 183 -42.79 11.12 32.76
C VAL A 183 -43.08 12.62 32.89
N PRO A 184 -44.33 13.02 32.66
CA PRO A 184 -45.08 13.59 33.77
C PRO A 184 -46.56 13.18 33.77
N SER A 185 -47.10 12.86 34.95
CA SER A 185 -48.53 12.73 35.24
C SER A 185 -49.00 13.94 36.09
N PRO A 186 -50.31 14.24 36.31
CA PRO A 186 -51.55 13.61 35.81
C PRO A 186 -52.68 14.60 35.37
N LEU A 187 -53.86 14.02 35.02
CA LEU A 187 -55.23 14.59 34.88
C LEU A 187 -55.54 15.18 33.47
N SER A 188 -56.59 14.80 32.73
CA SER A 188 -57.98 14.51 33.09
C SER A 188 -58.69 13.57 32.09
N LEU A 189 -59.85 13.06 32.50
CA LEU A 189 -60.77 12.14 31.80
C LEU A 189 -61.32 12.69 30.47
N ASP A 190 -61.67 11.80 29.53
CA ASP A 190 -63.05 11.60 29.03
C ASP A 190 -63.17 10.44 28.01
N THR A 191 -63.93 9.43 28.43
CA THR A 191 -64.90 8.56 27.74
C THR A 191 -64.95 8.48 26.19
N ASN A 192 -64.85 7.27 25.62
CA ASN A 192 -65.96 6.50 24.99
C ASN A 192 -65.47 5.29 24.13
N SER A 193 -65.96 4.09 24.48
CA SER A 193 -66.28 2.84 23.75
C SER A 193 -65.74 2.60 22.32
N ASN A 194 -65.36 1.40 21.85
CA ASN A 194 -65.77 0.02 22.21
C ASN A 194 -64.81 -1.02 21.58
N SER A 195 -64.54 -2.09 22.33
CA SER A 195 -64.35 -3.52 21.97
C SER A 195 -63.60 -3.96 20.69
N THR A 196 -62.57 -4.82 20.84
CA THR A 196 -62.69 -6.28 20.54
C THR A 196 -61.35 -7.01 20.80
N LEU A 197 -61.42 -8.04 21.63
CA LEU A 197 -60.38 -9.05 21.91
C LEU A 197 -60.25 -10.01 20.72
N SER A 198 -59.03 -10.36 20.29
CA SER A 198 -58.65 -11.75 19.94
C SER A 198 -57.17 -11.91 19.53
N GLU A 199 -56.46 -12.71 20.33
CA GLU A 199 -55.48 -13.74 19.97
C GLU A 199 -54.20 -13.38 19.18
N THR A 200 -53.13 -13.25 19.95
CA THR A 200 -51.73 -13.52 19.56
C THR A 200 -51.50 -15.00 19.22
N PRO A 201 -50.92 -15.35 18.07
CA PRO A 201 -50.19 -16.60 17.88
C PRO A 201 -48.72 -16.43 18.31
N PRO A 202 -48.15 -17.31 19.16
CA PRO A 202 -46.74 -17.22 19.53
C PRO A 202 -45.87 -17.70 18.36
N LEU A 203 -45.23 -16.76 17.67
CA LEU A 203 -44.10 -17.06 16.78
C LEU A 203 -42.86 -17.36 17.63
N LEU A 204 -42.43 -18.62 17.54
CA LEU A 204 -41.15 -19.12 18.02
C LEU A 204 -40.00 -18.23 17.49
N SER A 205 -39.35 -17.51 18.41
CA SER A 205 -38.09 -16.81 18.13
C SER A 205 -36.98 -17.82 17.83
N PRO A 206 -36.17 -17.63 16.77
CA PRO A 206 -34.95 -18.40 16.58
C PRO A 206 -33.98 -18.11 17.73
N ASN A 207 -33.56 -19.18 18.40
CA ASN A 207 -32.73 -19.19 19.59
C ASN A 207 -31.39 -18.41 19.38
N PRO A 208 -30.99 -17.48 20.28
CA PRO A 208 -29.77 -16.66 20.17
C PRO A 208 -28.44 -17.44 20.15
N ASP A 209 -28.45 -18.74 20.42
CA ASP A 209 -27.26 -19.60 20.51
C ASP A 209 -26.58 -19.85 19.13
N GLU A 210 -27.31 -19.78 18.01
CA GLU A 210 -26.75 -20.04 16.68
C GLU A 210 -25.91 -18.87 16.11
N SER A 211 -26.26 -17.62 16.42
CA SER A 211 -25.55 -16.44 15.88
C SER A 211 -24.17 -16.23 16.51
N VAL A 212 -23.99 -16.66 17.77
CA VAL A 212 -22.69 -16.65 18.45
C VAL A 212 -21.78 -17.73 17.87
N LYS A 213 -22.30 -18.96 17.66
CA LYS A 213 -21.56 -20.08 17.03
C LYS A 213 -21.09 -19.74 15.61
N ARG A 214 -21.95 -19.10 14.79
CA ARG A 214 -21.57 -18.63 13.44
C ARG A 214 -20.50 -17.54 13.47
N GLY A 215 -20.53 -16.63 14.46
CA GLY A 215 -19.51 -15.59 14.65
C GLY A 215 -18.14 -16.16 15.02
N ILE A 216 -18.12 -17.17 15.91
CA ILE A 216 -16.90 -17.87 16.34
C ILE A 216 -16.29 -18.65 15.17
N LYS A 217 -17.10 -19.39 14.40
CA LYS A 217 -16.65 -20.16 13.22
C LYS A 217 -16.03 -19.27 12.13
N ARG A 218 -16.64 -18.12 11.85
CA ARG A 218 -16.10 -17.14 10.88
C ARG A 218 -14.80 -16.48 11.35
N LYS A 219 -14.57 -16.38 12.66
CA LYS A 219 -13.33 -15.83 13.24
C LYS A 219 -12.19 -16.86 13.14
N SER A 220 -12.45 -18.14 13.44
CA SER A 220 -11.46 -19.21 13.30
C SER A 220 -11.05 -19.45 11.84
N GLU A 221 -12.00 -19.41 10.90
CA GLU A 221 -11.71 -19.57 9.45
C GLU A 221 -10.85 -18.41 8.89
N LYS A 222 -11.06 -17.18 9.37
CA LYS A 222 -10.23 -16.02 8.98
C LYS A 222 -8.83 -16.07 9.59
N GLU A 223 -8.66 -16.72 10.74
CA GLU A 223 -7.35 -16.92 11.39
C GLU A 223 -6.54 -17.99 10.64
N THR A 224 -7.17 -19.12 10.28
CA THR A 224 -6.53 -20.20 9.54
C THR A 224 -6.11 -19.78 8.14
N GLU A 225 -6.93 -18.98 7.45
CA GLU A 225 -6.58 -18.50 6.10
C GLU A 225 -5.38 -17.53 6.13
N LYS A 226 -5.29 -16.68 7.15
CA LYS A 226 -4.10 -15.81 7.33
C LYS A 226 -2.86 -16.64 7.63
N GLN A 227 -2.99 -17.68 8.46
CA GLN A 227 -1.89 -18.58 8.78
C GLN A 227 -1.41 -19.33 7.55
N LYS A 228 -2.35 -19.85 6.72
CA LYS A 228 -2.03 -20.52 5.45
C LYS A 228 -1.28 -19.61 4.49
N ARG A 229 -1.73 -18.35 4.33
CA ARG A 229 -1.03 -17.36 3.48
C ARG A 229 0.35 -17.01 4.03
N HIS A 230 0.52 -16.97 5.35
CA HIS A 230 1.83 -16.75 5.95
C HIS A 230 2.77 -17.92 5.69
N GLU A 231 2.29 -19.15 5.89
CA GLU A 231 3.03 -20.37 5.63
C GLU A 231 3.45 -20.50 4.16
N GLU A 232 2.53 -20.24 3.22
CA GLU A 232 2.82 -20.21 1.78
C GLU A 232 3.93 -19.20 1.44
N ARG A 233 3.87 -17.99 2.02
CA ARG A 233 4.93 -16.98 1.82
C ARG A 233 6.26 -17.42 2.41
N MET A 234 6.26 -18.13 3.55
CA MET A 234 7.48 -18.68 4.15
C MET A 234 8.05 -19.81 3.29
N ASN A 235 7.20 -20.64 2.71
CA ASN A 235 7.62 -21.73 1.84
C ASN A 235 8.25 -21.19 0.53
N ILE A 236 7.62 -20.20 -0.10
CA ILE A 236 8.18 -19.54 -1.29
C ILE A 236 9.56 -18.93 -1.00
N LYS A 237 9.74 -18.28 0.16
CA LYS A 237 11.05 -17.74 0.55
C LYS A 237 12.09 -18.84 0.74
N LYS A 238 11.70 -19.97 1.35
CA LYS A 238 12.58 -21.12 1.56
C LYS A 238 13.00 -21.76 0.23
N GLU A 239 12.05 -21.93 -0.70
CA GLU A 239 12.32 -22.42 -2.05
C GLU A 239 13.26 -21.49 -2.82
N LYS A 240 13.02 -20.17 -2.76
CA LYS A 240 13.91 -19.18 -3.39
C LYS A 240 15.34 -19.28 -2.83
N LEU A 241 15.48 -19.38 -1.52
CA LEU A 241 16.79 -19.56 -0.88
C LEU A 241 17.46 -20.87 -1.29
N GLN A 242 16.68 -21.93 -1.51
CA GLN A 242 17.20 -23.21 -1.97
C GLN A 242 17.74 -23.12 -3.40
N VAL A 243 16.99 -22.49 -4.30
CA VAL A 243 17.43 -22.23 -5.69
C VAL A 243 18.73 -21.42 -5.72
N GLU A 244 18.86 -20.42 -4.84
CA GLU A 244 20.06 -19.60 -4.74
C GLU A 244 21.28 -20.40 -4.24
N LYS A 245 21.10 -21.27 -3.24
CA LYS A 245 22.15 -22.19 -2.79
C LYS A 245 22.57 -23.17 -3.89
N ASP A 246 21.62 -23.71 -4.64
CA ASP A 246 21.91 -24.62 -5.75
C ASP A 246 22.65 -23.92 -6.88
N LYS A 247 22.30 -22.66 -7.18
CA LYS A 247 23.05 -21.82 -8.12
C LYS A 247 24.51 -21.65 -7.67
N ILE A 248 24.73 -21.28 -6.40
CA ILE A 248 26.08 -21.11 -5.83
C ILE A 248 26.88 -22.43 -5.92
N ARG A 249 26.26 -23.56 -5.60
CA ARG A 249 26.89 -24.88 -5.69
C ARG A 249 27.35 -25.21 -7.11
N ILE A 250 26.50 -24.94 -8.12
CA ILE A 250 26.85 -25.17 -9.52
C ILE A 250 28.00 -24.25 -9.95
N LEU A 251 27.97 -22.98 -9.55
CA LEU A 251 29.05 -22.04 -9.83
C LEU A 251 30.39 -22.50 -9.25
N GLN A 252 30.39 -23.00 -8.01
CA GLN A 252 31.58 -23.57 -7.38
C GLN A 252 32.13 -24.77 -8.18
N GLN A 253 31.26 -25.68 -8.62
CA GLN A 253 31.66 -26.84 -9.41
C GLN A 253 32.23 -26.48 -10.79
N LEU A 254 31.79 -25.37 -11.38
CA LEU A 254 32.34 -24.88 -12.65
C LEU A 254 33.72 -24.25 -12.43
N LEU A 255 33.88 -23.49 -11.35
CA LEU A 255 35.16 -22.90 -10.96
C LEU A 255 36.23 -23.98 -10.70
N ASP A 256 35.86 -25.04 -9.98
CA ASP A 256 36.76 -26.16 -9.66
C ASP A 256 37.18 -26.97 -10.90
N LYS A 257 36.43 -26.88 -12.02
CA LYS A 257 36.77 -27.54 -13.29
C LYS A 257 37.65 -26.70 -14.21
N LEU A 258 37.81 -25.42 -13.91
CA LEU A 258 38.64 -24.48 -14.65
C LEU A 258 40.06 -24.37 -14.07
N ASN A 259 40.26 -24.83 -12.83
CA ASN A 259 41.56 -25.02 -12.18
C ASN A 259 42.09 -26.44 -12.35
#